data_AF-A0A7V9E0L2-F1
#
_entry.id   AF-A0A7V9E0L2-F1
#
_cell.length_a   1.000
_cell.length_b   1.000
_cell.length_c   1.000
_cell.angle_alpha   90.00
_cell.angle_beta   90.00
_cell.angle_gamma   90.00
#
_symmetry.space_group_name_H-M   'P 1'
#
loop_
_entity.id
_entity.type
_entity.pdbx_description
1 polymer ?
#
loop_
_entity_poly.entity_id
_entity_poly.type
_entity_poly.pdbx_seq_one_letter_code
_entity_poly.pdbx_strand_id
1 'polypeptide(L)'
;MQVHGATRTVDFSSDAVGQPPTGFEFFHTKKIGSPGKWIVETDGSGKYVSQTEADFTRARFPVAVLTGVTAADVDLSVRFKPVGGRVDRAAGLVWRFRDEDNYYLVRANALENNVVLYKVEGGNRTDLPVKGEGRTYGKKAPVPTGQWST
;
A
#
# COMPACT_ATOMS: atom_id res chain seq x y z
N MET A 1 -13.26 20.02 21.73
CA MET A 1 -13.39 18.71 21.08
C MET A 1 -12.19 17.89 21.50
N GLN A 2 -12.37 16.84 22.29
CA GLN A 2 -11.26 16.03 22.80
C GLN A 2 -10.77 15.13 21.66
N VAL A 3 -9.55 15.38 21.18
CA VAL A 3 -8.93 14.56 20.13
C VAL A 3 -8.35 13.34 20.83
N HIS A 4 -8.97 12.17 20.66
CA HIS A 4 -8.41 10.92 21.16
C HIS A 4 -7.47 10.37 20.08
N GLY A 5 -6.16 10.58 20.25
CA GLY A 5 -5.13 9.92 19.46
C GLY A 5 -4.88 8.52 20.02
N ALA A 6 -4.92 7.49 19.17
CA ALA A 6 -4.51 6.13 19.51
C ALA A 6 -3.49 5.65 18.48
N THR A 7 -2.36 5.13 18.96
CA THR A 7 -1.34 4.53 18.08
C THR A 7 -1.58 3.02 18.01
N ARG A 8 -1.60 2.48 16.78
CA ARG A 8 -1.66 1.04 16.52
C ARG A 8 -0.45 0.64 15.67
N THR A 9 0.37 -0.25 16.21
CA THR A 9 1.52 -0.83 15.51
C THR A 9 1.17 -2.25 15.08
N VAL A 10 1.55 -2.62 13.85
CA VAL A 10 1.44 -3.97 13.31
C VAL A 10 2.82 -4.43 12.88
N ASP A 11 3.33 -5.51 13.47
CA ASP A 11 4.69 -6.03 13.23
C ASP A 11 4.74 -7.49 12.75
N PHE A 12 3.57 -8.12 12.60
CA PHE A 12 3.38 -9.51 12.15
C PHE A 12 4.11 -10.58 12.97
N SER A 13 4.66 -10.24 14.13
CA SER A 13 5.49 -11.15 14.93
C SER A 13 4.76 -12.43 15.35
N SER A 14 3.47 -12.33 15.64
CA SER A 14 2.59 -13.45 15.99
C SER A 14 2.03 -14.24 14.81
N ASP A 15 2.17 -13.75 13.57
CA ASP A 15 1.55 -14.38 12.40
C ASP A 15 2.34 -15.60 11.91
N ALA A 16 1.63 -16.57 11.33
CA ALA A 16 2.25 -17.76 10.75
C ALA A 16 2.87 -17.44 9.38
N VAL A 17 4.12 -17.87 9.17
CA VAL A 17 4.81 -17.72 7.87
C VAL A 17 4.08 -18.52 6.79
N GLY A 18 3.97 -17.94 5.59
CA GLY A 18 3.26 -18.52 4.45
C GLY A 18 1.73 -18.39 4.50
N GLN A 19 1.18 -17.84 5.59
CA GLN A 19 -0.24 -17.56 5.74
C GLN A 19 -0.54 -16.07 5.53
N PRO A 20 -1.79 -15.71 5.17
CA PRO A 20 -2.22 -14.33 5.19
C PRO A 20 -2.08 -13.70 6.59
N PRO A 21 -1.72 -12.41 6.69
CA PRO A 21 -1.64 -11.73 7.98
C PRO A 21 -3.02 -11.64 8.68
N THR A 22 -3.02 -11.83 9.99
CA THR A 22 -4.21 -11.76 10.83
C THR A 22 -4.80 -10.35 10.81
N GLY A 23 -6.13 -10.26 10.67
CA GLY A 23 -6.86 -8.99 10.74
C GLY A 23 -6.79 -8.16 9.46
N PHE A 24 -6.28 -8.70 8.35
CA PHE A 24 -6.34 -8.06 7.04
C PHE A 24 -7.33 -8.73 6.10
N GLU A 25 -7.97 -7.92 5.27
CA GLU A 25 -8.75 -8.34 4.12
C GLU A 25 -8.07 -7.90 2.81
N PHE A 26 -8.32 -8.63 1.72
CA PHE A 26 -7.62 -8.43 0.44
C PHE A 26 -8.59 -8.10 -0.69
N PHE A 27 -8.29 -7.03 -1.42
CA PHE A 27 -9.16 -6.48 -2.45
C PHE A 27 -8.37 -6.10 -3.70
N HIS A 28 -9.09 -5.79 -4.79
CA HIS A 28 -8.51 -5.27 -6.03
C HIS A 28 -9.54 -4.43 -6.80
N THR A 29 -9.06 -3.36 -7.43
CA THR A 29 -9.89 -2.40 -8.15
C THR A 29 -10.57 -3.01 -9.37
N LYS A 30 -11.83 -2.59 -9.62
CA LYS A 30 -12.71 -3.01 -10.73
C LYS A 30 -12.96 -4.51 -10.82
N LYS A 31 -12.52 -5.31 -9.83
CA LYS A 31 -12.56 -6.77 -9.87
C LYS A 31 -11.88 -7.36 -11.13
N ILE A 32 -10.86 -6.68 -11.66
CA ILE A 32 -10.12 -7.14 -12.84
C ILE A 32 -8.85 -7.88 -12.38
N GLY A 33 -8.81 -9.19 -12.61
CA GLY A 33 -7.73 -10.06 -12.17
C GLY A 33 -8.03 -10.69 -10.80
N SER A 34 -7.01 -10.81 -9.95
CA SER A 34 -7.09 -11.41 -8.60
C SER A 34 -6.88 -10.35 -7.49
N PRO A 35 -7.35 -10.52 -6.24
CA PRO A 35 -7.03 -9.65 -5.11
C PRO A 35 -5.55 -9.66 -4.68
N GLY A 36 -4.76 -10.61 -5.20
CA GLY A 36 -3.36 -10.78 -4.84
C GLY A 36 -3.17 -11.88 -3.82
N LYS A 37 -2.00 -12.51 -3.89
CA LYS A 37 -1.55 -13.40 -2.83
C LYS A 37 -0.72 -12.60 -1.85
N TRP A 38 -1.26 -12.43 -0.64
CA TRP A 38 -0.62 -11.74 0.46
C TRP A 38 -0.26 -12.75 1.54
N ILE A 39 1.02 -12.87 1.86
CA ILE A 39 1.51 -13.82 2.86
C ILE A 39 2.53 -13.16 3.78
N VAL A 40 2.64 -13.70 4.99
CA VAL A 40 3.70 -13.36 5.93
C VAL A 40 4.98 -14.11 5.56
N GLU A 41 6.07 -13.38 5.45
CA GLU A 41 7.43 -13.87 5.18
C GLU A 41 8.39 -13.37 6.26
N THR A 42 9.65 -13.81 6.20
CA THR A 42 10.70 -13.46 7.16
C THR A 42 11.89 -12.78 6.50
N ASP A 43 12.45 -11.76 7.15
CA ASP A 43 13.74 -11.16 6.82
C ASP A 43 14.58 -11.06 8.10
N GLY A 44 15.56 -11.95 8.24
CA GLY A 44 16.28 -12.16 9.50
C GLY A 44 15.33 -12.66 10.60
N SER A 45 15.30 -11.94 11.74
CA SER A 45 14.37 -12.21 12.85
C SER A 45 13.00 -11.52 12.72
N GLY A 46 12.84 -10.63 11.73
CA GLY A 46 11.60 -9.88 11.51
C GLY A 46 10.62 -10.62 10.60
N LYS A 47 9.32 -10.37 10.80
CA LYS A 47 8.25 -10.80 9.89
C LYS A 47 7.69 -9.60 9.13
N TYR A 48 7.27 -9.84 7.89
CA TYR A 48 6.68 -8.83 7.03
C TYR A 48 5.61 -9.44 6.12
N VAL A 49 4.74 -8.60 5.57
CA VAL A 49 3.74 -9.03 4.58
C VAL A 49 4.22 -8.72 3.17
N SER A 50 4.02 -9.68 2.29
CA SER A 50 4.46 -9.64 0.90
C SER A 50 3.30 -9.94 -0.04
N GLN A 51 3.15 -9.13 -1.10
CA GLN A 51 2.34 -9.53 -2.24
C GLN A 51 3.24 -10.36 -3.17
N THR A 52 2.92 -11.63 -3.37
CA THR A 52 3.77 -12.59 -4.08
C THR A 52 3.25 -13.02 -5.46
N GLU A 53 2.13 -12.45 -5.92
CA GLU A 53 1.49 -12.81 -7.18
C GLU A 53 1.71 -11.72 -8.23
N ALA A 54 2.65 -12.00 -9.14
CA ALA A 54 2.91 -11.17 -10.30
C ALA A 54 1.76 -11.27 -11.31
N ASP A 55 1.19 -10.13 -11.67
CA ASP A 55 0.13 -10.01 -12.68
C ASP A 55 0.38 -8.71 -13.48
N PHE A 56 0.32 -8.78 -14.80
CA PHE A 56 0.59 -7.64 -15.69
C PHE A 56 -0.63 -6.74 -15.95
N THR A 57 -1.80 -7.07 -15.38
CA THR A 57 -3.03 -6.31 -15.49
C THR A 57 -2.86 -4.93 -14.85
N ARG A 58 -2.76 -3.89 -15.70
CA ARG A 58 -2.42 -2.53 -15.28
C ARG A 58 -3.46 -1.82 -14.40
N ALA A 59 -4.70 -2.31 -14.37
CA ALA A 59 -5.81 -1.68 -13.63
C ALA A 59 -6.23 -2.45 -12.36
N ARG A 60 -5.46 -3.47 -11.99
CA ARG A 60 -5.82 -4.42 -10.92
C ARG A 60 -5.66 -3.84 -9.50
N PHE A 61 -4.55 -3.17 -9.21
CA PHE A 61 -4.23 -2.55 -7.91
C PHE A 61 -4.64 -3.40 -6.68
N PRO A 62 -3.94 -4.51 -6.40
CA PRO A 62 -4.22 -5.31 -5.21
C PRO A 62 -3.90 -4.51 -3.94
N VAL A 63 -4.76 -4.64 -2.91
CA VAL A 63 -4.59 -3.96 -1.62
C VAL A 63 -4.84 -4.93 -0.45
N ALA A 64 -4.13 -4.72 0.65
CA ALA A 64 -4.37 -5.37 1.93
C ALA A 64 -4.86 -4.31 2.93
N VAL A 65 -6.03 -4.52 3.53
CA VAL A 65 -6.73 -3.54 4.37
C VAL A 65 -6.84 -4.08 5.79
N LEU A 66 -6.31 -3.34 6.76
CA LEU A 66 -6.43 -3.67 8.18
C LEU A 66 -7.86 -3.44 8.67
N THR A 67 -8.46 -4.48 9.23
CA THR A 67 -9.83 -4.47 9.78
C THR A 67 -9.89 -3.88 11.19
N GLY A 68 -11.09 -3.45 11.57
CA GLY A 68 -11.36 -2.92 12.92
C GLY A 68 -10.72 -1.56 13.20
N VAL A 69 -10.41 -0.78 12.15
CA VAL A 69 -9.95 0.61 12.27
C VAL A 69 -10.96 1.53 11.58
N THR A 70 -11.43 2.53 12.31
CA THR A 70 -12.25 3.62 11.74
C THR A 70 -11.76 4.93 12.33
N ALA A 71 -11.27 5.82 11.48
CA ALA A 71 -10.70 7.11 11.87
C ALA A 71 -10.94 8.14 10.76
N ALA A 72 -11.22 9.39 11.16
CA ALA A 72 -11.38 10.50 10.22
C ALA A 72 -10.02 11.07 9.76
N ASP A 73 -9.12 11.20 10.72
CA ASP A 73 -7.76 11.73 10.57
C ASP A 73 -6.77 10.67 11.04
N VAL A 74 -5.71 10.47 10.26
CA VAL A 74 -4.70 9.43 10.50
C VAL A 74 -3.32 9.99 10.21
N ASP A 75 -2.34 9.51 10.99
CA ASP A 75 -0.92 9.56 10.65
C ASP A 75 -0.47 8.11 10.42
N LEU A 76 0.09 7.83 9.24
CA LEU A 76 0.40 6.49 8.78
C LEU A 76 1.86 6.40 8.34
N SER A 77 2.54 5.36 8.80
CA SER A 77 3.88 5.01 8.34
C SER A 77 3.95 3.51 8.07
N VAL A 78 4.82 3.10 7.14
CA VAL A 78 5.07 1.70 6.83
C VAL A 78 6.53 1.52 6.48
N ARG A 79 7.15 0.46 6.99
CA ARG A 79 8.45 0.03 6.52
C ARG A 79 8.26 -0.90 5.31
N PHE A 80 8.87 -0.58 4.18
CA PHE A 80 8.67 -1.31 2.93
C PHE A 80 9.98 -1.62 2.21
N LYS A 81 9.96 -2.64 1.36
CA LYS A 81 11.11 -3.06 0.53
C LYS A 81 10.60 -3.44 -0.87
N PRO A 82 10.78 -2.60 -1.90
CA PRO A 82 10.34 -2.91 -3.24
C PRO A 82 11.31 -3.92 -3.88
N VAL A 83 10.84 -5.14 -4.18
CA VAL A 83 11.71 -6.24 -4.65
C VAL A 83 11.57 -6.49 -6.16
N GLY A 84 10.36 -6.82 -6.63
CA GLY A 84 10.11 -7.29 -7.99
C GLY A 84 8.97 -6.55 -8.71
N GLY A 85 8.71 -6.95 -9.96
CA GLY A 85 7.69 -6.34 -10.82
C GLY A 85 8.27 -5.54 -11.99
N ARG A 86 7.57 -5.59 -13.14
CA ARG A 86 7.97 -4.91 -14.39
C ARG A 86 7.06 -3.73 -14.75
N VAL A 87 5.79 -3.77 -14.32
CA VAL A 87 4.85 -2.65 -14.49
C VAL A 87 5.10 -1.64 -13.38
N ASP A 88 5.04 -2.11 -12.15
CA ASP A 88 5.44 -1.37 -10.95
C ASP A 88 6.36 -2.26 -10.11
N ARG A 89 7.37 -1.64 -9.51
CA ARG A 89 8.15 -2.22 -8.41
C ARG A 89 8.00 -1.27 -7.24
N ALA A 90 6.93 -1.45 -6.48
CA ALA A 90 6.43 -0.41 -5.60
C ALA A 90 5.86 -0.97 -4.30
N ALA A 91 5.70 -0.08 -3.34
CA ALA A 91 4.89 -0.27 -2.15
C ALA A 91 4.11 1.02 -1.87
N GLY A 92 3.19 0.96 -0.92
CA GLY A 92 2.36 2.11 -0.62
C GLY A 92 1.45 1.90 0.58
N LEU A 93 0.75 2.97 0.92
CA LEU A 93 -0.31 2.98 1.93
C LEU A 93 -1.65 3.26 1.26
N VAL A 94 -2.70 2.67 1.80
CA VAL A 94 -4.10 2.98 1.47
C VAL A 94 -4.81 3.51 2.71
N TRP A 95 -5.70 4.49 2.53
CA TRP A 95 -6.50 5.03 3.64
C TRP A 95 -7.83 5.59 3.15
N ARG A 96 -8.72 5.87 4.10
CA ARG A 96 -10.13 6.20 3.85
C ARG A 96 -10.77 5.19 2.88
N PHE A 97 -10.39 3.93 3.04
CA PHE A 97 -10.90 2.82 2.26
C PHE A 97 -12.36 2.59 2.61
N ARG A 98 -13.25 2.71 1.61
CA ARG A 98 -14.67 2.41 1.76
C ARG A 98 -15.02 1.06 1.16
N ASP A 99 -14.45 0.80 -0.02
CA ASP A 99 -14.57 -0.43 -0.79
C ASP A 99 -13.41 -0.50 -1.81
N GLU A 100 -13.30 -1.59 -2.56
CA GLU A 100 -12.23 -1.84 -3.54
C GLU A 100 -12.14 -0.82 -4.69
N ASP A 101 -13.13 0.05 -4.83
CA ASP A 101 -13.25 1.04 -5.90
C ASP A 101 -13.22 2.49 -5.37
N ASN A 102 -13.09 2.70 -4.05
CA ASN A 102 -13.15 4.02 -3.41
C ASN A 102 -12.17 4.16 -2.23
N TYR A 103 -10.99 4.72 -2.48
CA TYR A 103 -9.94 4.92 -1.47
C TYR A 103 -8.86 5.91 -1.95
N TYR A 104 -7.98 6.34 -1.04
CA TYR A 104 -6.75 7.04 -1.40
C TYR A 104 -5.55 6.10 -1.30
N LEU A 105 -4.53 6.34 -2.12
CA LEU A 105 -3.26 5.64 -2.00
C LEU A 105 -2.07 6.56 -2.23
N VAL A 106 -0.94 6.24 -1.61
CA VAL A 106 0.36 6.79 -1.96
C VAL A 106 1.27 5.65 -2.38
N ARG A 107 1.97 5.81 -3.51
CA ARG A 107 2.83 4.79 -4.11
C ARG A 107 4.26 5.30 -4.18
N ALA A 108 5.20 4.59 -3.55
CA ALA A 108 6.63 4.74 -3.78
C ALA A 108 7.07 3.71 -4.83
N ASN A 109 7.57 4.15 -5.99
CA ASN A 109 7.91 3.28 -7.11
C ASN A 109 9.40 3.32 -7.44
N ALA A 110 10.07 2.18 -7.32
CA ALA A 110 11.49 2.02 -7.59
C ALA A 110 11.84 2.10 -9.09
N LEU A 111 10.89 1.82 -10.00
CA LEU A 111 11.14 1.94 -11.44
C LEU A 111 11.11 3.41 -11.90
N GLU A 112 10.27 4.22 -11.29
CA GLU A 112 10.07 5.64 -11.66
C GLU A 112 10.86 6.61 -10.76
N ASN A 113 11.39 6.10 -9.64
CA ASN A 113 12.10 6.85 -8.59
C ASN A 113 11.28 8.05 -8.10
N ASN A 114 10.03 7.79 -7.73
CA ASN A 114 9.07 8.80 -7.31
C ASN A 114 8.11 8.28 -6.24
N VAL A 115 7.44 9.24 -5.61
CA VAL A 115 6.30 9.02 -4.74
C VAL A 115 5.11 9.78 -5.32
N VAL A 116 3.99 9.09 -5.54
CA VAL A 116 2.79 9.66 -6.16
C VAL A 116 1.57 9.38 -5.30
N LEU A 117 0.78 10.42 -5.05
CA LEU A 117 -0.50 10.36 -4.37
C LEU A 117 -1.62 10.16 -5.40
N TYR A 118 -2.58 9.29 -5.12
CA TYR A 118 -3.74 9.06 -5.97
C TYR A 118 -5.05 9.02 -5.16
N LYS A 119 -6.14 9.30 -5.87
CA LYS A 119 -7.51 8.96 -5.47
C LYS A 119 -8.03 7.86 -6.40
N VAL A 120 -8.70 6.87 -5.84
CA VAL A 120 -9.54 5.91 -6.58
C VAL A 120 -10.99 6.24 -6.25
N GLU A 121 -11.79 6.49 -7.28
CA GLU A 121 -13.22 6.79 -7.15
C GLU A 121 -13.99 6.10 -8.27
N GLY A 122 -14.97 5.27 -7.90
CA GLY A 122 -15.65 4.38 -8.85
C GLY A 122 -14.67 3.51 -9.66
N GLY A 123 -13.59 3.07 -9.02
CA GLY A 123 -12.53 2.26 -9.61
C GLY A 123 -11.59 3.01 -10.55
N ASN A 124 -11.76 4.33 -10.72
CA ASN A 124 -10.89 5.14 -11.55
C ASN A 124 -9.80 5.79 -10.69
N ARG A 125 -8.54 5.45 -10.98
CA ARG A 125 -7.37 6.03 -10.30
C ARG A 125 -6.92 7.30 -11.00
N THR A 126 -6.79 8.38 -10.24
CA THR A 126 -6.27 9.68 -10.71
C THR A 126 -5.18 10.16 -9.75
N ASP A 127 -4.06 10.64 -10.29
CA ASP A 127 -3.02 11.28 -9.49
C ASP A 127 -3.50 12.62 -8.92
N LEU A 128 -3.07 12.94 -7.72
CA LEU A 128 -3.36 14.19 -7.05
C LEU A 128 -2.11 15.08 -7.07
N PRO A 129 -2.27 16.40 -7.28
CA PRO A 129 -1.15 17.32 -7.32
C PRO A 129 -0.49 17.45 -5.94
N VAL A 130 0.82 17.67 -5.94
CA VAL A 130 1.53 18.05 -4.73
C VAL A 130 1.17 19.49 -4.39
N LYS A 131 0.64 19.71 -3.18
CA LYS A 131 0.19 21.03 -2.73
C LYS A 131 1.35 22.04 -2.82
N GLY A 132 1.14 23.12 -3.56
CA GLY A 132 2.12 24.19 -3.74
C GLY A 132 3.14 23.97 -4.86
N GLU A 133 3.11 22.85 -5.58
CA GLU A 133 4.07 22.55 -6.67
C GLU A 133 3.47 22.62 -8.08
N GLY A 134 2.22 23.06 -8.22
CA GLY A 134 1.53 23.06 -9.50
C GLY A 134 1.21 21.65 -10.01
N ARG A 135 1.10 21.47 -11.34
CA ARG A 135 0.80 20.17 -11.94
C ARG A 135 2.08 19.34 -12.08
N THR A 136 2.23 18.34 -11.22
CA THR A 136 3.33 17.36 -11.23
C THR A 136 2.78 15.94 -11.20
N TYR A 137 3.60 14.97 -11.59
CA TYR A 137 3.31 13.55 -11.36
C TYR A 137 4.06 13.06 -10.11
N GLY A 138 3.54 13.46 -8.95
CA GLY A 138 4.16 13.22 -7.65
C GLY A 138 5.50 13.94 -7.47
N LYS A 139 6.35 13.40 -6.59
CA LYS A 139 7.66 13.94 -6.23
C LYS A 139 8.76 12.93 -6.56
N LYS A 140 9.89 13.40 -7.11
CA LYS A 140 11.10 12.58 -7.22
C LYS A 140 11.66 12.30 -5.82
N ALA A 141 11.93 11.04 -5.55
CA ALA A 141 12.52 10.58 -4.29
C ALA A 141 13.26 9.25 -4.55
N PRO A 142 14.43 9.03 -3.92
CA PRO A 142 15.11 7.74 -3.97
C PRO A 142 14.20 6.62 -3.45
N VAL A 143 13.93 5.61 -4.28
CA VAL A 143 13.21 4.39 -3.90
C VAL A 143 14.08 3.18 -4.28
N PRO A 144 15.07 2.81 -3.44
CA PRO A 144 16.02 1.76 -3.78
C PRO A 144 15.35 0.37 -3.83
N THR A 145 15.64 -0.38 -4.90
CA THR A 145 15.21 -1.78 -5.00
C THR A 145 15.94 -2.64 -3.98
N GLY A 146 15.22 -3.56 -3.34
CA GLY A 146 15.80 -4.57 -2.43
C GLY A 146 16.28 -4.02 -1.09
N GLN A 147 16.00 -2.75 -0.79
CA GLN A 147 16.39 -2.11 0.48
C GLN A 147 15.14 -1.69 1.26
N TRP A 148 15.19 -1.83 2.57
CA TRP A 148 14.14 -1.34 3.46
C TRP A 148 14.16 0.19 3.52
N SER A 149 12.99 0.80 3.47
CA SER A 149 12.76 2.24 3.61
C SER A 149 11.48 2.51 4.42
N THR A 150 11.23 3.76 4.80
CA THR A 150 9.99 4.22 5.45
C THR A 150 9.53 5.49 4.76
#